data_AF-A0A2N6EHU5-F1
#
_entry.id   AF-A0A2N6EHU5-F1
#
_cell.length_a   1.000
_cell.length_b   1.000
_cell.length_c   1.000
_cell.angle_alpha   90.00
_cell.angle_beta   90.00
_cell.angle_gamma   90.00
#
_symmetry.space_group_name_H-M   'P 1'
#
loop_
_entity.id
_entity.type
_entity.pdbx_description
1 polymer ?
#
loop_
_entity_poly.entity_id
_entity_poly.type
_entity_poly.pdbx_seq_one_letter_code
_entity_poly.pdbx_strand_id
1 'polypeptide(L)'
;MAKDYYAVLGVYKSASAEQIKKAYRKLAIKYHPDKNPGDKRAEERFKEITEAYAVLSEPEKRRHYDQFGDSEFHQRFSQEDIFRNFDFGNIFNEFGFGG
;
A
#
# COMPACT_ATOMS: atom_id res chain seq x y z
N MET A 1 -15.05 9.95 2.52
CA MET A 1 -14.73 9.58 1.12
C MET A 1 -13.99 8.26 1.19
N ALA A 2 -14.55 7.20 0.62
CA ALA A 2 -13.89 5.89 0.59
C ALA A 2 -12.50 6.06 -0.03
N LYS A 3 -11.44 5.60 0.64
CA LYS A 3 -10.10 5.66 0.05
C LYS A 3 -10.04 4.60 -1.04
N ASP A 4 -10.04 5.02 -2.31
CA ASP A 4 -9.79 4.12 -3.43
C ASP A 4 -8.29 3.77 -3.47
N TYR A 5 -7.92 2.58 -2.99
CA TYR A 5 -6.52 2.10 -3.03
C TYR A 5 -5.94 2.09 -4.45
N TYR A 6 -6.78 1.84 -5.44
CA TYR A 6 -6.43 1.95 -6.86
C TYR A 6 -6.01 3.38 -7.23
N ALA A 7 -6.74 4.39 -6.76
CA ALA A 7 -6.41 5.79 -6.99
C ALA A 7 -5.14 6.21 -6.24
N VAL A 8 -4.92 5.68 -5.03
CA VAL A 8 -3.69 5.91 -4.25
C VAL A 8 -2.46 5.40 -5.00
N LEU A 9 -2.54 4.21 -5.57
CA LEU A 9 -1.46 3.65 -6.41
C LEU A 9 -1.42 4.25 -7.83
N GLY A 10 -2.45 5.01 -8.23
CA GLY A 10 -2.58 5.54 -9.59
C GLY A 10 -2.77 4.45 -10.65
N VAL A 11 -3.43 3.35 -10.29
CA VAL A 11 -3.71 2.22 -11.18
C VAL A 11 -5.22 2.03 -11.37
N TYR A 12 -5.60 1.31 -12.42
CA TYR A 12 -7.00 0.96 -12.65
C TYR A 12 -7.46 -0.19 -11.77
N LYS A 13 -8.77 -0.29 -11.51
CA LYS A 13 -9.37 -1.44 -10.79
C LYS A 13 -9.14 -2.78 -11.49
N SER A 14 -8.92 -2.75 -12.81
CA SER A 14 -8.54 -3.90 -13.63
C SER A 14 -7.05 -4.22 -13.63
N ALA A 15 -6.23 -3.47 -12.88
CA ALA A 15 -4.79 -3.68 -12.87
C ALA A 15 -4.41 -5.07 -12.32
N SER A 16 -3.45 -5.71 -12.99
CA SER A 16 -2.85 -6.96 -12.56
C SER A 16 -1.94 -6.75 -11.35
N ALA A 17 -1.70 -7.80 -10.55
CA ALA A 17 -0.79 -7.74 -9.40
C ALA A 17 0.60 -7.19 -9.78
N GLU A 18 1.10 -7.53 -10.97
CA GLU A 18 2.37 -6.99 -11.48
C GLU A 18 2.33 -5.47 -11.71
N GLN A 19 1.23 -4.94 -12.23
CA GLN A 19 1.07 -3.50 -12.44
C GLN A 19 0.98 -2.75 -11.10
N ILE A 20 0.24 -3.34 -10.15
CA ILE A 20 0.14 -2.86 -8.77
C ILE A 20 1.52 -2.84 -8.09
N LYS A 21 2.31 -3.92 -8.19
CA LYS A 21 3.69 -3.99 -7.67
C LYS A 21 4.60 -2.96 -8.32
N LYS A 22 4.50 -2.77 -9.63
CA LYS A 22 5.30 -1.78 -10.37
C LYS A 22 4.95 -0.34 -10.00
N ALA A 23 3.67 -0.03 -9.82
CA ALA A 23 3.21 1.28 -9.39
C ALA A 23 3.64 1.57 -7.95
N TYR A 24 3.43 0.61 -7.04
CA TYR A 24 3.90 0.67 -5.65
C TYR A 24 5.39 0.97 -5.59
N ARG A 25 6.22 0.20 -6.31
CA ARG A 25 7.68 0.40 -6.30
C ARG A 25 8.09 1.82 -6.70
N LYS A 26 7.46 2.39 -7.74
CA LYS A 26 7.74 3.76 -8.18
C LYS A 26 7.36 4.80 -7.12
N LEU A 27 6.21 4.62 -6.50
CA LEU A 27 5.69 5.54 -5.48
C LEU A 27 6.44 5.41 -4.16
N ALA A 28 6.79 4.19 -3.76
CA ALA A 28 7.59 3.89 -2.58
C ALA A 28 8.97 4.55 -2.66
N ILE A 29 9.64 4.50 -3.81
CA ILE A 29 10.91 5.22 -4.03
C ILE A 29 10.68 6.74 -3.96
N LYS A 30 9.60 7.25 -4.55
CA LYS A 30 9.32 8.69 -4.61
C LYS A 30 9.06 9.30 -3.22
N TYR A 31 8.26 8.62 -2.40
CA TYR A 31 7.86 9.08 -1.06
C TYR A 31 8.66 8.42 0.06
N HIS A 32 9.80 7.82 -0.29
CA HIS A 32 10.63 7.10 0.65
C HIS A 32 11.14 8.00 1.78
N PRO A 33 11.16 7.55 3.05
CA PRO A 33 11.62 8.36 4.19
C PRO A 33 13.10 8.75 4.08
N ASP A 34 13.96 7.88 3.54
CA ASP A 34 15.38 8.20 3.30
C ASP A 34 15.57 9.35 2.29
N LYS A 35 14.73 9.42 1.25
CA LYS A 35 14.79 10.49 0.25
C LYS A 35 14.05 11.75 0.67
N ASN A 36 13.12 11.63 1.62
CA ASN A 36 12.29 12.71 2.13
C ASN A 36 12.38 12.77 3.67
N PRO A 37 13.58 12.93 4.25
CA PRO A 37 13.76 12.90 5.69
C PRO A 37 13.00 14.07 6.33
N GLY A 38 12.12 13.75 7.28
CA GLY A 38 11.33 14.75 8.02
C GLY A 38 10.09 15.30 7.28
N ASP A 39 9.78 14.82 6.07
CA ASP A 39 8.55 15.20 5.37
C ASP A 39 7.37 14.32 5.82
N LYS A 40 6.55 14.87 6.71
CA LYS A 40 5.34 14.21 7.21
C LYS A 40 4.35 13.87 6.08
N ARG A 41 4.28 14.67 5.02
CA ARG A 41 3.38 14.42 3.90
C ARG A 41 3.87 13.24 3.07
N ALA A 42 5.18 13.10 2.90
CA ALA A 42 5.77 11.93 2.24
C ALA A 42 5.52 10.67 3.07
N GLU A 43 5.67 10.74 4.39
CA GLU A 43 5.38 9.63 5.30
C GLU A 43 3.90 9.21 5.24
N GLU A 44 2.96 10.16 5.31
CA GLU A 44 1.53 9.86 5.18
C GLU A 44 1.23 9.20 3.83
N ARG A 45 1.77 9.74 2.73
CA ARG A 45 1.59 9.16 1.40
C ARG A 45 2.18 7.76 1.31
N PHE A 46 3.37 7.53 1.87
CA PHE A 46 4.02 6.24 1.88
C PHE A 46 3.19 5.19 2.64
N LYS A 47 2.60 5.57 3.78
CA LYS A 47 1.66 4.72 4.54
C LYS A 47 0.45 4.35 3.69
N GLU A 48 -0.20 5.34 3.06
CA GLU A 48 -1.36 5.09 2.19
C GLU A 48 -1.02 4.18 1.00
N ILE A 49 0.11 4.42 0.34
CA ILE A 49 0.60 3.62 -0.79
C ILE A 49 0.90 2.18 -0.36
N THR A 50 1.45 2.01 0.83
CA THR A 50 1.78 0.68 1.36
C THR A 50 0.53 -0.09 1.79
N GLU A 51 -0.40 0.56 2.48
CA GLU A 51 -1.71 -0.01 2.80
C GLU A 51 -2.44 -0.46 1.53
N ALA A 52 -2.51 0.42 0.53
CA ALA A 52 -3.12 0.11 -0.76
C ALA A 52 -2.49 -1.11 -1.43
N TYR A 53 -1.16 -1.20 -1.43
CA TYR A 53 -0.46 -2.35 -1.99
C TYR A 53 -0.70 -3.62 -1.17
N ALA A 54 -0.63 -3.56 0.17
CA ALA A 54 -0.86 -4.71 1.06
C ALA A 54 -2.23 -5.36 0.87
N VAL A 55 -3.24 -4.54 0.56
CA VAL A 55 -4.60 -5.01 0.28
C VAL A 55 -4.73 -5.52 -1.15
N LEU A 56 -4.22 -4.77 -2.13
CA LEU A 56 -4.41 -5.07 -3.55
C LEU A 56 -3.47 -6.15 -4.10
N SER A 57 -2.32 -6.38 -3.45
CA SER A 57 -1.36 -7.42 -3.83
C SER A 57 -1.85 -8.81 -3.47
N GLU A 58 -2.63 -8.95 -2.40
CA GLU A 58 -3.19 -10.22 -1.97
C GLU A 58 -4.59 -10.43 -2.57
N PRO A 59 -4.82 -11.55 -3.29
CA PRO A 59 -6.10 -11.79 -3.94
C PRO A 59 -7.26 -11.90 -2.93
N GLU A 60 -7.00 -12.46 -1.74
CA GLU A 60 -8.01 -12.57 -0.68
C GLU A 60 -8.40 -11.19 -0.14
N LYS A 61 -7.42 -10.37 0.27
CA LYS A 61 -7.67 -9.01 0.78
C LYS A 61 -8.30 -8.11 -0.27
N ARG A 62 -7.83 -8.19 -1.53
CA ARG A 62 -8.43 -7.47 -2.65
C ARG A 62 -9.88 -7.84 -2.83
N ARG A 63 -10.22 -9.13 -2.81
CA ARG A 63 -11.62 -9.58 -2.92
C ARG A 63 -12.47 -9.08 -1.77
N HIS A 64 -11.96 -9.11 -0.55
CA HIS A 64 -12.65 -8.54 0.61
C HIS A 64 -12.87 -7.03 0.45
N TYR A 65 -11.86 -6.30 0.02
CA TYR A 65 -11.95 -4.87 -0.23
C TYR A 65 -12.91 -4.52 -1.38
N ASP A 66 -12.90 -5.26 -2.49
CA ASP A 66 -13.86 -5.09 -3.59
C ASP A 66 -15.30 -5.40 -3.16
N GLN A 67 -15.49 -6.39 -2.27
CA GLN A 67 -16.82 -6.84 -1.83
C GLN A 67 -17.44 -5.93 -0.76
N PHE A 68 -16.63 -5.44 0.17
CA PHE A 68 -17.11 -4.70 1.35
C PHE A 68 -16.74 -3.21 1.33
N GLY A 69 -15.82 -2.81 0.45
CA GLY A 69 -15.30 -1.45 0.40
C GLY A 69 -14.38 -1.11 1.58
N ASP A 70 -13.74 0.04 1.48
CA ASP A 70 -12.79 0.59 2.45
C ASP A 70 -13.37 0.66 3.88
N SER A 71 -14.64 1.07 4.01
CA SER A 71 -15.28 1.33 5.30
C SER A 71 -15.53 0.08 6.14
N GLU A 72 -15.95 -1.04 5.52
CA GLU A 72 -16.09 -2.31 6.24
C GLU A 72 -14.75 -3.06 6.35
N PHE A 73 -13.86 -2.89 5.37
CA PHE A 73 -12.53 -3.48 5.43
C PHE A 73 -11.77 -2.98 6.66
N HIS A 74 -11.84 -1.67 6.97
CA HIS A 74 -11.22 -1.08 8.17
C HIS A 74 -11.93 -1.46 9.48
N GLN A 75 -13.20 -1.91 9.43
CA GLN A 75 -13.86 -2.47 10.62
C GLN A 75 -13.39 -3.89 10.92
N ARG A 76 -12.96 -4.64 9.88
CA ARG A 76 -12.55 -6.04 10.00
C ARG A 76 -11.04 -6.23 10.10
N PHE A 77 -10.27 -5.32 9.51
CA PHE A 77 -8.82 -5.28 9.53
C PHE A 77 -8.37 -3.89 9.95
N SER A 78 -7.83 -3.78 11.17
CA SER A 78 -7.24 -2.53 11.65
C SER A 78 -6.02 -2.17 10.82
N GLN A 79 -5.69 -0.88 10.74
CA GLN A 79 -4.45 -0.42 10.11
C GLN A 79 -3.21 -1.15 10.65
N GLU A 80 -3.16 -1.33 11.97
CA GLU A 80 -2.09 -2.07 12.62
C GLU A 80 -2.03 -3.54 12.19
N ASP A 81 -3.15 -4.23 11.94
CA ASP A 81 -3.16 -5.62 11.47
C ASP A 81 -2.71 -5.73 10.01
N ILE A 82 -3.16 -4.80 9.17
CA ILE A 82 -2.73 -4.71 7.77
C ILE A 82 -1.21 -4.51 7.73
N PHE A 83 -0.69 -3.63 8.58
CA PHE A 83 0.74 -3.35 8.69
C PHE A 83 1.54 -4.41 9.46
N ARG A 84 0.94 -5.16 10.39
CA ARG A 84 1.63 -6.27 11.08
C ARG A 84 1.87 -7.45 10.17
N ASN A 85 0.86 -7.81 9.38
CA ASN A 85 1.00 -8.85 8.36
C ASN A 85 1.81 -8.36 7.15
N PHE A 86 1.97 -7.05 7.00
CA PHE A 86 2.74 -6.44 5.95
C PHE A 86 4.08 -5.95 6.49
N ASP A 87 5.02 -6.88 6.54
CA ASP A 87 6.32 -6.68 7.15
C ASP A 87 7.14 -5.63 6.36
N PHE A 88 7.05 -4.37 6.79
CA PHE A 88 7.74 -3.24 6.15
C PHE A 88 9.24 -3.46 6.08
N GLY A 89 9.85 -4.13 7.06
CA GLY A 89 11.28 -4.45 7.05
C GLY A 89 11.65 -5.41 5.92
N ASN A 90 10.77 -6.37 5.62
CA ASN A 90 10.95 -7.29 4.49
C ASN A 90 10.62 -6.64 3.16
N ILE A 91 9.62 -5.77 3.07
CA ILE A 91 9.35 -5.01 1.85
C ILE A 91 10.53 -4.08 1.54
N PHE A 92 11.06 -3.38 2.54
CA PHE A 92 12.16 -2.45 2.39
C PHE A 92 13.45 -3.17 1.98
N ASN A 93 13.71 -4.35 2.55
CA ASN A 93 14.81 -5.22 2.12
C ASN A 93 14.56 -5.84 0.73
N GLU A 94 13.36 -6.33 0.42
CA GLU A 94 13.00 -6.92 -0.88
C GLU A 94 13.08 -5.89 -2.02
N PHE A 95 12.82 -4.62 -1.74
CA PHE A 95 12.99 -3.53 -2.70
C PHE A 95 14.43 -3.00 -2.80
N GLY A 96 15.38 -3.58 -2.06
CA GLY A 96 16.81 -3.28 -2.14
C GLY A 96 17.19 -1.96 -1.47
N PHE A 97 16.52 -1.60 -0.37
CA PHE A 97 16.86 -0.44 0.45
C PHE A 97 17.70 -0.80 1.70
N GLY A 98 18.07 -2.07 1.87
CA GLY A 98 19.07 -2.52 2.83
C GLY A 98 20.46 -2.49 2.20
N GLY A 99 21.38 -1.73 2.79
CA GLY A 99 22.79 -1.71 2.41
C GLY A 99 23.55 -2.97 2.83
#